data_AF-A0A925PSG5-F1
#
_entry.id   AF-A0A925PSG5-F1
#
_cell.length_a   1.000
_cell.length_b   1.000
_cell.length_c   1.000
_cell.angle_alpha   90.00
_cell.angle_beta   90.00
_cell.angle_gamma   90.00
#
_symmetry.space_group_name_H-M   'P 1'
#
loop_
_entity.id
_entity.type
_entity.pdbx_description
1 polymer ?
#
loop_
_entity_poly.entity_id
_entity_poly.type
_entity_poly.pdbx_seq_one_letter_code
_entity_poly.pdbx_strand_id
1 'polypeptide(L)'
;AADNNGISLSVKAERYFERGGQRHIVTSFDGDPVMYTLFRILEAKGYQVTILEAQDDFRKISDKLLSRLRIQGAYAQHTLGHDTGANYSLRMSGYKLEGAGLPVGGLFLTDLELDRVIRDLLTENGYSITSK
;
A
#
# COMPACT_ATOMS: atom_id res chain seq x y z
N ALA A 1 34.08 -8.89 21.19
CA ALA A 1 33.61 -10.23 20.83
C ALA A 1 32.10 -10.14 20.63
N ALA A 2 31.59 -10.56 19.47
CA ALA A 2 30.15 -10.59 19.19
C ALA A 2 29.84 -11.94 18.52
N ASP A 3 28.86 -12.65 19.09
CA ASP A 3 28.63 -14.07 18.88
C ASP A 3 28.27 -14.43 17.43
N ASN A 4 29.17 -15.21 16.81
CA ASN A 4 29.00 -15.89 15.54
C ASN A 4 28.34 -17.25 15.76
N ASN A 5 27.01 -17.35 15.61
CA ASN A 5 26.35 -18.65 15.46
C ASN A 5 26.12 -19.06 13.99
N GLY A 6 26.70 -18.37 13.00
CA GLY A 6 26.82 -18.87 11.61
C GLY A 6 25.52 -19.10 10.82
N ILE A 7 24.35 -18.80 11.39
CA ILE A 7 23.06 -18.99 10.71
C ILE A 7 22.69 -17.69 9.99
N SER A 8 22.89 -17.68 8.67
CA SER A 8 22.35 -16.66 7.77
C SER A 8 20.99 -17.11 7.26
N LEU A 9 19.98 -16.25 7.40
CA LEU A 9 18.64 -16.50 6.88
C LEU A 9 18.39 -15.58 5.69
N SER A 10 18.20 -16.19 4.52
CA SER A 10 17.81 -15.49 3.30
C SER A 10 16.37 -15.87 2.94
N VAL A 11 15.50 -14.87 2.78
CA VAL A 11 14.11 -15.07 2.42
C VAL A 11 13.80 -14.25 1.18
N LYS A 12 13.12 -14.85 0.20
CA LYS A 12 12.63 -14.12 -0.97
C LYS A 12 11.48 -13.22 -0.53
N ALA A 13 11.55 -11.95 -0.90
CA ALA A 13 10.51 -10.96 -0.70
C ALA A 13 10.23 -10.24 -2.01
N GLU A 14 9.00 -9.79 -2.21
CA GLU A 14 8.63 -8.97 -3.35
C GLU A 14 9.15 -7.54 -3.18
N ARG A 15 9.08 -7.01 -1.96
CA ARG A 15 9.63 -5.71 -1.60
C ARG A 15 10.24 -5.71 -0.19
N TYR A 16 11.32 -4.95 -0.05
CA TYR A 16 11.93 -4.57 1.22
C TYR A 16 12.12 -3.06 1.24
N PHE A 17 11.80 -2.40 2.35
CA PHE A 17 12.07 -0.98 2.55
C PHE A 17 12.07 -0.62 4.04
N GLU A 18 12.63 0.55 4.36
CA GLU A 18 12.65 1.10 5.72
C GLU A 18 11.82 2.37 5.81
N ARG A 19 11.02 2.50 6.87
CA ARG A 19 10.20 3.69 7.14
C ARG A 19 10.05 3.91 8.63
N GLY A 20 10.32 5.13 9.09
CA GLY A 20 10.17 5.49 10.51
C GLY A 20 10.99 4.59 11.45
N GLY A 21 12.17 4.15 11.01
CA GLY A 21 13.03 3.23 11.76
C GLY A 21 12.54 1.76 11.78
N GLN A 22 11.49 1.43 11.04
CA GLN A 22 10.96 0.07 10.91
C GLN A 22 11.34 -0.53 9.56
N ARG A 23 11.66 -1.83 9.57
CA ARG A 23 12.01 -2.62 8.39
C ARG A 23 10.79 -3.37 7.90
N HIS A 24 10.32 -3.08 6.69
CA HIS A 24 9.12 -3.66 6.12
C HIS A 24 9.46 -4.69 5.04
N ILE A 25 8.71 -5.78 5.02
CA ILE A 25 8.80 -6.83 4.01
C ILE A 25 7.40 -7.07 3.46
N VAL A 26 7.26 -7.02 2.14
CA VAL A 26 6.03 -7.44 1.43
C VAL A 26 6.35 -8.69 0.63
N THR A 27 5.49 -9.69 0.75
CA THR A 27 5.65 -10.98 0.10
C THR A 27 4.30 -11.60 -0.23
N SER A 28 4.24 -12.45 -1.23
CA SER A 28 3.12 -13.37 -1.44
C SER A 28 3.32 -14.66 -0.65
N PHE A 29 2.22 -15.33 -0.29
CA PHE A 29 2.23 -16.68 0.25
C PHE A 29 1.70 -17.67 -0.78
N ASP A 30 2.51 -18.67 -1.09
CA ASP A 30 2.24 -19.73 -2.06
C ASP A 30 1.81 -21.06 -1.40
N GLY A 31 1.70 -21.09 -0.07
CA GLY A 31 1.38 -22.29 0.70
C GLY A 31 2.59 -22.97 1.36
N ASP A 32 3.82 -22.50 1.14
CA ASP A 32 5.02 -23.14 1.73
C ASP A 32 5.14 -22.89 3.25
N PRO A 33 4.98 -23.93 4.10
CA PRO A 33 5.05 -23.78 5.56
C PRO A 33 6.46 -23.41 6.06
N VAL A 34 7.51 -23.74 5.30
CA VAL A 34 8.89 -23.35 5.65
C VAL A 34 9.01 -21.84 5.51
N MET A 35 8.62 -21.28 4.35
CA MET A 35 8.62 -19.84 4.11
C MET A 35 7.78 -19.09 5.13
N TYR A 36 6.60 -19.61 5.49
CA TYR A 36 5.77 -19.03 6.57
C TYR A 36 6.55 -18.93 7.89
N THR A 37 7.23 -20.01 8.28
CA THR A 37 8.03 -20.06 9.51
C THR A 37 9.17 -19.03 9.46
N LEU A 38 9.85 -18.90 8.32
CA LEU A 38 10.90 -17.91 8.13
C LEU A 38 10.37 -16.48 8.28
N PHE A 39 9.18 -16.18 7.75
CA PHE A 39 8.53 -14.89 7.96
C PHE A 39 8.18 -14.63 9.43
N ARG A 40 7.69 -15.64 10.17
CA ARG A 40 7.45 -15.52 11.62
C ARG A 40 8.74 -15.23 12.41
N ILE A 41 9.85 -15.85 12.03
CA ILE A 41 11.17 -15.56 12.63
C ILE A 41 11.59 -14.11 12.35
N LEU A 42 11.38 -13.62 11.12
CA LEU A 42 11.67 -12.22 10.78
C LEU A 42 10.81 -11.25 11.60
N GLU A 43 9.51 -11.52 11.76
CA GLU A 43 8.66 -10.72 12.63
C GLU A 43 9.15 -10.70 14.08
N ALA A 44 9.55 -11.85 14.62
CA ALA A 44 10.14 -11.94 15.96
C ALA A 44 11.44 -11.13 16.10
N LYS A 45 12.18 -10.93 14.99
CA LYS A 45 13.36 -10.04 14.91
C LYS A 45 13.00 -8.56 14.66
N GLY A 46 11.72 -8.21 14.69
CA GLY A 46 11.24 -6.82 14.58
C GLY A 46 10.95 -6.34 13.16
N TYR A 47 10.95 -7.24 12.16
CA TYR A 47 10.51 -6.88 10.82
C TYR A 47 8.98 -6.77 10.76
N GLN A 48 8.47 -5.79 10.03
CA GLN A 48 7.06 -5.64 9.70
C GLN A 48 6.77 -6.44 8.43
N VAL A 49 6.39 -7.71 8.58
CA VAL A 49 6.05 -8.56 7.44
C VAL A 49 4.56 -8.38 7.08
N THR A 50 4.30 -8.14 5.79
CA THR A 50 2.97 -8.13 5.19
C THR A 50 2.91 -9.26 4.16
N ILE A 51 2.03 -10.23 4.42
CA ILE A 51 1.81 -11.38 3.55
C ILE A 51 0.54 -11.16 2.73
N LEU A 52 0.70 -11.17 1.40
CA LEU A 52 -0.36 -11.09 0.41
C LEU A 52 -0.80 -12.51 0.03
N GLU A 53 -2.10 -12.77 0.13
CA GLU A 53 -2.69 -14.06 -0.22
C GLU A 53 -3.24 -14.02 -1.65
N ALA A 54 -3.29 -15.17 -2.33
CA ALA A 54 -3.78 -15.24 -3.71
C ALA A 54 -5.23 -14.75 -3.87
N GLN A 55 -6.05 -14.92 -2.83
CA GLN A 55 -7.44 -14.47 -2.74
C GLN A 55 -7.61 -13.02 -2.25
N ASP A 56 -6.53 -12.31 -1.94
CA ASP A 56 -6.64 -10.91 -1.55
C ASP A 56 -6.98 -10.06 -2.78
N ASP A 57 -8.13 -9.39 -2.73
CA ASP A 57 -8.49 -8.37 -3.69
C ASP A 57 -7.76 -7.05 -3.41
N PHE A 58 -7.90 -6.08 -4.30
CA PHE A 58 -7.31 -4.74 -4.15
C PHE A 58 -7.57 -4.13 -2.78
N ARG A 59 -8.81 -4.23 -2.29
CA ARG A 59 -9.20 -3.66 -1.00
C ARG A 59 -8.41 -4.31 0.13
N LYS A 60 -8.37 -5.65 0.21
CA LYS A 60 -7.64 -6.38 1.25
C LYS A 60 -6.14 -6.12 1.20
N ILE A 61 -5.54 -6.10 0.01
CA ILE A 61 -4.12 -5.80 -0.18
C ILE A 61 -3.81 -4.39 0.37
N SER A 62 -4.59 -3.40 -0.04
CA SER A 62 -4.42 -2.03 0.43
C SER A 62 -4.62 -1.90 1.94
N ASP A 63 -5.65 -2.52 2.52
CA ASP A 63 -5.89 -2.50 3.97
C ASP A 63 -4.70 -3.12 4.74
N LYS A 64 -4.19 -4.28 4.28
CA LYS A 64 -3.00 -4.94 4.86
C LYS A 64 -1.77 -4.02 4.82
N LEU A 65 -1.52 -3.35 3.69
CA LEU A 65 -0.37 -2.46 3.54
C LEU A 65 -0.51 -1.17 4.35
N LEU A 66 -1.65 -0.47 4.24
CA LEU A 66 -1.88 0.81 4.92
C LEU A 66 -1.86 0.65 6.45
N SER A 67 -2.48 -0.40 6.97
CA SER A 67 -2.46 -0.69 8.41
C SER A 67 -1.05 -0.98 8.93
N ARG A 68 -0.26 -1.80 8.22
CA ARG A 68 1.13 -2.10 8.61
C ARG A 68 2.03 -0.88 8.54
N LEU A 69 1.73 0.04 7.61
CA LEU A 69 2.44 1.29 7.42
C LEU A 69 1.92 2.43 8.30
N ARG A 70 0.87 2.19 9.09
CA ARG A 70 0.17 3.20 9.90
C ARG A 70 -0.25 4.42 9.08
N ILE A 71 -0.60 4.20 7.81
CA ILE A 71 -1.17 5.24 6.94
C ILE A 71 -2.67 5.22 7.16
N GLN A 72 -3.25 6.40 7.43
CA GLN A 72 -4.69 6.54 7.50
C GLN A 72 -5.27 6.52 6.08
N GLY A 73 -6.25 5.66 5.88
CA GLY A 73 -6.98 5.53 4.62
C GLY A 73 -8.05 4.46 4.79
N ALA A 74 -9.23 4.72 4.24
CA ALA A 74 -10.33 3.76 4.25
C ALA A 74 -10.90 3.62 2.83
N TYR A 75 -11.20 2.38 2.45
CA TYR A 75 -11.88 2.12 1.20
C TYR A 75 -13.31 2.65 1.28
N ALA A 76 -13.65 3.59 0.42
CA ALA A 76 -14.98 4.15 0.31
C ALA A 76 -15.22 4.69 -1.10
N GLN A 77 -16.46 5.08 -1.39
CA GLN A 77 -16.76 5.91 -2.55
C GLN A 77 -16.51 7.37 -2.16
N HIS A 78 -15.53 7.99 -2.80
CA HIS A 78 -15.12 9.36 -2.54
C HIS A 78 -15.63 10.27 -3.66
N THR A 79 -16.05 11.48 -3.29
CA THR A 79 -16.27 12.56 -4.28
C THR A 79 -14.95 13.29 -4.46
N LEU A 80 -14.43 13.32 -5.69
CA LEU A 80 -13.06 13.74 -6.02
C LEU A 80 -12.99 15.10 -6.76
N GLY A 81 -14.04 15.92 -6.67
CA GLY A 81 -14.06 17.28 -7.21
C GLY A 81 -13.92 18.35 -6.12
N HIS A 82 -13.35 19.50 -6.46
CA HIS A 82 -13.38 20.69 -5.61
C HIS A 82 -14.71 21.44 -5.78
N ASP A 83 -15.24 21.98 -4.68
CA ASP A 83 -16.54 22.68 -4.58
C ASP A 83 -16.54 24.09 -5.23
N THR A 84 -15.64 24.32 -6.19
CA THR A 84 -15.42 25.62 -6.84
C THR A 84 -16.00 25.63 -8.25
N GLY A 85 -17.34 25.72 -8.36
CA GLY A 85 -18.03 26.14 -9.59
C GLY A 85 -17.91 25.21 -10.81
N ALA A 86 -17.39 23.99 -10.65
CA ALA A 86 -17.32 23.01 -11.72
C ALA A 86 -18.70 22.37 -11.97
N ASN A 87 -19.12 22.27 -13.23
CA ASN A 87 -20.41 21.66 -13.62
C ASN A 87 -20.38 20.12 -13.64
N TYR A 88 -19.44 19.50 -12.92
CA TYR A 88 -19.28 18.05 -12.88
C TYR A 88 -18.98 17.57 -11.46
N SER A 89 -19.36 16.33 -11.15
CA SER A 89 -18.94 15.64 -9.92
C SER A 89 -18.38 14.28 -10.30
N LEU A 90 -17.17 14.00 -9.80
CA LEU A 90 -16.53 12.70 -9.99
C LEU A 90 -16.65 11.91 -8.69
N ARG A 91 -17.27 10.73 -8.75
CA ARG A 91 -17.33 9.79 -7.62
C ARG A 91 -16.60 8.52 -7.97
N MET A 92 -15.67 8.10 -7.12
CA MET A 92 -14.83 6.94 -7.37
C MET A 92 -14.59 6.14 -6.10
N SER A 93 -14.61 4.81 -6.23
CA SER A 93 -14.29 3.89 -5.15
C SER A 93 -12.78 3.66 -5.05
N GLY A 94 -12.25 3.74 -3.84
CA GLY A 94 -10.82 3.57 -3.59
C GLY A 94 -10.40 4.09 -2.23
N TYR A 95 -9.10 4.27 -2.06
CA TYR A 95 -8.51 4.89 -0.88
C TYR A 95 -8.07 6.30 -1.22
N LYS A 96 -8.62 7.28 -0.50
CA LYS A 96 -8.07 8.63 -0.46
C LYS A 96 -7.04 8.70 0.67
N LEU A 97 -5.80 8.99 0.32
CA LEU A 97 -4.69 9.14 1.25
C LEU A 97 -4.31 10.61 1.35
N GLU A 98 -4.26 11.11 2.59
CA GLU A 98 -3.94 12.48 2.92
C GLU A 98 -2.75 12.50 3.91
N GLY A 99 -1.88 13.50 3.81
CA GLY A 99 -0.73 13.60 4.71
C GLY A 99 0.37 14.52 4.22
N ALA A 100 1.31 14.84 5.12
CA ALA A 100 2.48 15.65 4.82
C ALA A 100 3.36 14.97 3.75
N GLY A 101 3.69 15.70 2.69
CA GLY A 101 4.49 15.19 1.56
C GLY A 101 3.69 14.58 0.41
N LEU A 102 2.35 14.58 0.48
CA LEU A 102 1.48 14.25 -0.65
C LEU A 102 1.07 15.53 -1.41
N PRO A 103 0.64 15.41 -2.69
CA PRO A 103 0.08 16.52 -3.45
C PRO A 103 -1.10 17.18 -2.73
N VAL A 104 -1.45 18.41 -3.12
CA VAL A 104 -2.55 19.18 -2.51
C VAL A 104 -3.88 18.43 -2.55
N GLY A 105 -4.18 17.69 -3.63
CA GLY A 105 -5.36 16.83 -3.71
C GLY A 105 -5.22 15.48 -2.97
N GLY A 106 -4.01 15.11 -2.57
CA GLY A 106 -3.68 13.82 -1.98
C GLY A 106 -3.31 12.75 -3.01
N LEU A 107 -3.17 11.51 -2.54
CA LEU A 107 -2.94 10.33 -3.37
C LEU A 107 -4.21 9.49 -3.37
N PHE A 108 -4.72 9.15 -4.56
CA PHE A 108 -5.87 8.25 -4.69
C PHE A 108 -5.43 6.90 -5.24
N LEU A 109 -5.78 5.83 -4.53
CA LEU A 109 -5.53 4.45 -4.95
C LEU A 109 -6.84 3.80 -5.40
N THR A 110 -6.83 3.23 -6.60
CA THR A 110 -7.97 2.49 -7.16
C THR A 110 -7.50 1.37 -8.09
N ASP A 111 -8.29 0.30 -8.16
CA ASP A 111 -8.16 -0.79 -9.12
C ASP A 111 -9.04 -0.60 -10.37
N LEU A 112 -9.80 0.49 -10.43
CA LEU A 112 -10.60 0.82 -11.60
C LEU A 112 -9.70 1.25 -12.76
N GLU A 113 -9.98 0.74 -13.95
CA GLU A 113 -9.36 1.23 -15.18
C GLU A 113 -9.82 2.65 -15.45
N LEU A 114 -8.87 3.59 -15.46
CA LEU A 114 -9.14 4.98 -15.73
C LEU A 114 -8.81 5.33 -17.17
N ASP A 115 -9.81 5.80 -17.89
CA ASP A 115 -9.60 6.42 -19.19
C ASP A 115 -8.79 7.73 -19.05
N ARG A 116 -8.31 8.22 -20.19
CA ARG A 116 -7.47 9.42 -20.24
C ARG A 116 -8.18 10.66 -19.68
N VAL A 117 -9.47 10.83 -19.96
CA VAL A 117 -10.24 12.02 -19.55
C VAL A 117 -10.36 12.06 -18.02
N ILE A 118 -10.68 10.93 -17.40
CA ILE A 118 -10.78 10.85 -15.93
C ILE A 118 -9.41 11.08 -15.27
N ARG A 119 -8.31 10.58 -15.87
CA ARG A 119 -6.95 10.84 -15.37
C ARG A 119 -6.57 12.32 -15.45
N ASP A 120 -6.84 12.96 -16.58
CA ASP A 120 -6.53 14.37 -16.80
C ASP A 120 -7.30 15.23 -15.79
N LEU A 121 -8.61 14.96 -15.60
CA LEU A 121 -9.44 15.65 -14.61
C LEU A 121 -8.91 15.50 -13.18
N LEU A 122 -8.58 14.29 -12.74
CA LEU A 122 -8.05 14.06 -11.39
C LEU A 122 -6.71 14.77 -11.17
N THR A 123 -5.85 14.79 -12.19
CA THR A 123 -4.56 15.48 -12.16
C THR A 123 -4.74 17.00 -12.07
N GLU A 124 -5.67 17.58 -12.85
CA GLU A 124 -6.05 19.00 -12.76
C GLU A 124 -6.61 19.37 -11.37
N ASN A 125 -7.29 18.43 -10.71
CA ASN A 125 -7.79 18.59 -9.34
C ASN A 125 -6.71 18.33 -8.26
N GLY A 126 -5.44 18.21 -8.66
CA GLY A 126 -4.30 18.12 -7.75
C GLY A 126 -4.07 16.73 -7.13
N TYR A 127 -4.76 15.69 -7.62
CA TYR A 127 -4.50 14.32 -7.21
C TYR A 127 -3.32 13.73 -7.98
N SER A 128 -2.47 12.97 -7.30
CA SER A 128 -1.61 12.00 -7.98
C SER A 128 -2.32 10.66 -8.08
N ILE A 129 -2.30 10.06 -9.26
CA ILE A 129 -3.01 8.83 -9.58
C ILE A 129 -1.97 7.74 -9.80
N THR A 130 -2.06 6.65 -9.04
CA THR A 130 -1.32 5.43 -9.30
C THR A 130 -2.33 4.33 -9.62
N SER A 131 -2.43 3.96 -10.89
CA SER A 131 -3.20 2.79 -11.32
C SER A 131 -2.26 1.60 -11.51
N LYS A 132 -2.79 0.39 -11.36
CA LYS A 132 -2.10 -0.83 -11.81
C LYS A 132 -1.93 -0.83 -13.33
#